data_AF-A0A6D1A945-F1
#
_entry.id   AF-A0A6D1A945-F1
#
_cell.length_a   1.000
_cell.length_b   1.000
_cell.length_c   1.000
_cell.angle_alpha   90.00
_cell.angle_beta   90.00
_cell.angle_gamma   90.00
#
_symmetry.space_group_name_H-M   'P 1'
#
loop_
_entity.id
_entity.type
_entity.pdbx_description
1 polymer ?
#
loop_
_entity_poly.entity_id
_entity_poly.type
_entity_poly.pdbx_seq_one_letter_code
_entity_poly.pdbx_strand_id
1 'polypeptide(L)'
;YEPRVVVIEYNGDKDSKEKTVMIGKGITFDSGGYSLKPSRSMVSMKFDMSGSAIVAATMKAIAQLKPKKNVAAIMCITDNR
;
A
#
# COMPACT_ATOMS: atom_id res chain seq x y z
N TYR A 1 -13.95 -5.97 -6.71
CA TYR A 1 -13.53 -7.02 -5.75
C TYR A 1 -13.87 -6.50 -4.38
N GLU A 2 -14.09 -7.36 -3.39
CA GLU A 2 -14.35 -6.86 -2.04
C GLU A 2 -13.15 -6.05 -1.51
N PRO A 3 -13.36 -4.87 -0.90
CA PRO A 3 -12.29 -4.04 -0.39
C PRO A 3 -11.55 -4.74 0.75
N ARG A 4 -10.26 -4.47 0.90
CA ARG A 4 -9.40 -5.03 1.94
C ARG A 4 -8.52 -3.95 2.53
N VAL A 5 -8.34 -4.00 3.84
CA VAL A 5 -7.22 -3.33 4.51
C VAL A 5 -6.22 -4.41 4.87
N VAL A 6 -5.02 -4.33 4.29
CA VAL A 6 -3.93 -5.26 4.59
C VAL A 6 -2.94 -4.57 5.51
N VAL A 7 -2.70 -5.19 6.66
CA VAL A 7 -1.72 -4.73 7.65
C VAL A 7 -0.59 -5.75 7.72
N ILE A 8 0.65 -5.29 7.57
CA ILE A 8 1.86 -6.11 7.71
C ILE A 8 2.73 -5.48 8.79
N GLU A 9 3.24 -6.29 9.71
CA GLU A 9 4.16 -5.85 10.75
C GLU A 9 5.49 -6.59 10.68
N TYR A 10 6.57 -5.85 10.90
CA TYR A 10 7.92 -6.34 11.10
C TYR A 10 8.44 -5.79 12.43
N ASN A 11 8.70 -6.68 13.40
CA ASN A 11 9.19 -6.30 14.73
C ASN A 11 10.65 -6.76 14.90
N GLY A 12 11.59 -5.94 14.43
CA GLY A 12 13.03 -6.24 14.41
C GLY A 12 13.82 -5.69 15.59
N ASP A 13 13.24 -4.85 16.44
CA ASP A 13 13.90 -4.28 17.62
C ASP A 13 12.99 -4.32 18.85
N LYS A 14 13.08 -5.39 19.63
CA LYS A 14 12.26 -5.62 20.83
C LYS A 14 12.48 -4.57 21.95
N ASP A 15 13.62 -3.88 21.92
CA ASP A 15 13.99 -2.92 22.97
C ASP A 15 13.56 -1.49 22.59
N SER A 16 13.18 -1.25 21.33
CA SER A 16 12.69 0.04 20.84
C SER A 16 11.18 0.16 20.98
N LYS A 17 10.72 1.31 21.50
CA LYS A 17 9.30 1.69 21.50
C LYS A 17 8.85 2.37 20.21
N GLU A 18 9.80 2.81 19.38
CA GLU A 18 9.52 3.47 18.11
C GLU A 18 9.12 2.45 17.04
N LYS A 19 8.06 2.76 16.28
CA LYS A 19 7.60 1.99 15.13
C LYS A 19 7.26 2.93 13.97
N THR A 20 7.97 2.77 12.85
CA THR A 20 7.67 3.53 11.63
C THR A 20 6.53 2.86 10.88
N VAL A 21 5.51 3.61 10.50
CA VAL A 21 4.35 3.08 9.74
C VAL A 21 4.29 3.72 8.37
N MET A 22 4.24 2.90 7.33
CA MET A 22 4.04 3.33 5.94
C MET A 22 2.61 3.03 5.50
N ILE A 23 1.98 3.98 4.80
CA ILE A 23 0.63 3.82 4.27
C ILE A 23 0.68 3.95 2.76
N GLY A 24 0.19 2.93 2.06
CA GLY A 24 0.14 2.90 0.60
C GLY A 24 -1.28 2.98 0.07
N LYS A 25 -1.56 3.95 -0.81
CA LYS A 25 -2.80 3.98 -1.62
C LYS A 25 -2.87 2.74 -2.51
N GLY A 26 -3.97 1.98 -2.42
CA GLY A 26 -4.17 0.70 -3.11
C GLY A 26 -5.38 0.68 -4.03
N ILE A 27 -5.65 1.77 -4.75
CA ILE A 27 -6.75 1.80 -5.72
C ILE A 27 -6.33 1.01 -6.96
N THR A 28 -6.80 -0.22 -7.08
CA THR A 28 -6.35 -1.18 -8.11
C THR A 28 -6.75 -0.75 -9.52
N PHE A 29 -7.84 0.01 -9.62
CA PHE A 29 -8.22 0.78 -10.79
C PHE A 29 -9.12 1.94 -10.37
N ASP A 30 -8.86 3.14 -10.88
CA ASP A 30 -9.65 4.33 -10.60
C ASP A 30 -10.45 4.80 -11.82
N SER A 31 -11.72 4.41 -11.91
CA SER A 31 -12.63 4.93 -12.95
C SER A 31 -13.07 6.38 -12.68
N GLY A 32 -12.95 6.86 -11.44
CA GLY A 32 -13.55 8.09 -10.94
C GLY A 32 -14.85 7.88 -10.15
N GLY A 33 -15.47 6.71 -10.26
CA GLY A 33 -16.74 6.38 -9.64
C GLY A 33 -17.92 7.06 -10.32
N TYR A 34 -18.91 7.49 -9.53
CA TYR A 34 -20.03 8.32 -10.03
C TYR A 34 -19.53 9.54 -10.83
N SER A 35 -18.40 10.13 -10.39
CA SER A 35 -17.69 11.18 -11.09
C SER A 35 -16.71 10.60 -12.12
N LEU A 36 -17.27 9.95 -13.15
CA LEU A 36 -16.51 9.18 -14.13
C LEU A 36 -15.44 10.02 -14.83
N LYS A 37 -14.21 9.52 -14.86
CA LYS A 37 -13.12 10.13 -15.60
C LYS A 37 -13.34 10.01 -17.12
N PRO A 38 -12.88 10.98 -17.92
CA PRO A 38 -12.78 10.81 -19.37
C PRO A 38 -11.86 9.64 -19.74
N SER A 39 -12.16 8.94 -20.84
CA SER A 39 -11.44 7.71 -21.26
C SER A 39 -9.92 7.90 -21.32
N ARG A 40 -9.44 9.05 -21.81
CA ARG A 40 -8.01 9.35 -21.90
C ARG A 40 -7.32 9.39 -20.53
N SER A 41 -8.02 9.88 -19.51
CA SER A 41 -7.52 9.96 -18.14
C SER A 41 -7.59 8.62 -17.39
N MET A 42 -8.34 7.64 -17.89
CA MET A 42 -8.45 6.30 -17.29
C MET A 42 -7.33 5.34 -17.71
N VAL A 43 -6.65 5.59 -18.84
CA VAL A 43 -5.68 4.65 -19.44
C VAL A 43 -4.58 4.21 -18.45
N SER A 44 -4.12 5.12 -17.60
CA SER A 44 -3.05 4.87 -16.62
C SER A 44 -3.56 4.53 -15.22
N MET A 45 -4.87 4.44 -14.98
CA MET A 45 -5.40 4.32 -13.61
C MET A 45 -5.20 2.94 -12.97
N LYS A 46 -4.67 1.95 -13.72
CA LYS A 46 -4.09 0.74 -13.12
C LYS A 46 -2.90 1.02 -12.20
N PHE A 47 -2.24 2.18 -12.36
CA PHE A 47 -1.11 2.60 -11.53
C PHE A 47 -1.54 3.30 -10.25
N ASP A 48 -2.85 3.49 -10.01
CA ASP A 48 -3.36 4.23 -8.86
C ASP A 48 -3.21 3.47 -7.52
N MET A 49 -2.68 2.24 -7.60
CA MET A 49 -2.25 1.39 -6.48
C MET A 49 -0.74 1.39 -6.24
N SER A 50 0.03 2.22 -6.97
CA SER A 50 1.50 2.21 -6.90
C SER A 50 2.02 2.48 -5.49
N GLY A 51 1.28 3.24 -4.67
CA GLY A 51 1.62 3.47 -3.26
C GLY A 51 1.65 2.16 -2.46
N SER A 52 0.61 1.32 -2.57
CA SER A 52 0.60 0.00 -1.95
C SER A 52 1.67 -0.93 -2.54
N ALA A 53 1.93 -0.86 -3.85
CA ALA A 53 2.99 -1.66 -4.47
C ALA A 53 4.38 -1.34 -3.89
N ILE A 54 4.69 -0.04 -3.76
CA ILE A 54 5.94 0.45 -3.17
C ILE A 54 6.05 -0.02 -1.72
N VAL A 55 5.00 0.18 -0.91
CA VAL A 55 5.01 -0.22 0.50
C VAL A 55 5.18 -1.74 0.66
N ALA A 56 4.50 -2.56 -0.14
CA ALA A 56 4.67 -4.01 -0.13
C ALA A 56 6.10 -4.43 -0.51
N ALA A 57 6.68 -3.81 -1.54
CA ALA A 57 8.06 -4.07 -1.95
C ALA A 57 9.07 -3.65 -0.86
N THR A 58 8.85 -2.52 -0.20
CA THR A 58 9.68 -2.08 0.94
C THR A 58 9.60 -3.06 2.10
N MET A 59 8.41 -3.55 2.46
CA MET A 59 8.27 -4.56 3.51
C MET A 59 8.95 -5.89 3.15
N LYS A 60 8.88 -6.30 1.88
CA LYS A 60 9.63 -7.46 1.37
C LYS A 60 11.14 -7.26 1.56
N ALA A 61 11.67 -6.10 1.19
CA ALA A 61 13.09 -5.78 1.38
C ALA A 61 13.49 -5.77 2.87
N ILE A 62 12.66 -5.19 3.74
CA ILE A 62 12.86 -5.20 5.21
C ILE A 62 12.92 -6.64 5.74
N ALA A 63 11.98 -7.50 5.33
CA ALA A 63 11.96 -8.90 5.77
C ALA A 63 13.21 -9.67 5.32
N GLN A 64 13.78 -9.34 4.16
CA GLN A 64 15.00 -9.96 3.62
C GLN A 64 16.27 -9.45 4.32
N LEU A 65 16.38 -8.14 4.54
CA LEU A 65 17.56 -7.49 5.12
C LEU A 65 17.61 -7.57 6.66
N LYS A 66 16.46 -7.77 7.30
CA LYS A 66 16.29 -7.91 8.76
C LYS A 66 16.93 -6.77 9.57
N PRO A 67 16.64 -5.49 9.28
CA PRO A 67 17.20 -4.38 10.04
C PRO A 67 16.71 -4.40 11.49
N LYS A 68 17.54 -3.95 12.44
CA LYS A 68 17.14 -3.77 13.84
C LYS A 68 16.24 -2.54 14.02
N LYS A 69 15.00 -2.61 13.53
CA LYS A 69 13.95 -1.58 13.61
C LYS A 69 12.56 -2.22 13.61
N ASN A 70 11.55 -1.51 14.13
CA ASN A 70 10.16 -1.91 14.02
C ASN A 70 9.47 -1.11 12.92
N VAL A 71 8.82 -1.80 11.98
CA VAL A 71 8.15 -1.19 10.83
C VAL A 71 6.80 -1.86 10.61
N ALA A 72 5.78 -1.08 10.28
CA ALA A 72 4.51 -1.59 9.80
C ALA A 72 4.10 -0.96 8.47
N ALA A 73 3.22 -1.64 7.76
CA ALA A 73 2.64 -1.21 6.51
C ALA A 73 1.13 -1.38 6.53
N ILE A 74 0.42 -0.37 6.03
CA ILE A 74 -1.03 -0.40 5.83
C ILE A 74 -1.31 -0.13 4.36
N MET A 75 -2.08 -1.01 3.73
CA MET A 75 -2.48 -0.89 2.33
C MET A 75 -4.00 -0.97 2.22
N CYS A 76 -4.61 0.09 1.73
CA CYS A 76 -6.07 0.18 1.52
C CYS A 76 -6.37 -0.23 0.08
N ILE A 77 -6.79 -1.48 -0.11
CA ILE A 77 -6.92 -2.12 -1.42
C ILE A 77 -8.39 -2.19 -1.84
N THR A 78 -8.73 -1.51 -2.93
CA THR A 78 -10.07 -1.54 -3.53
C THR A 78 -10.00 -1.08 -4.97
N ASP A 79 -11.02 -1.32 -5.78
CA ASP A 79 -11.27 -0.55 -7.01
C ASP A 79 -12.14 0.68 -6.68
N ASN A 80 -12.06 1.73 -7.51
CA ASN A 80 -13.04 2.83 -7.52
C ASN A 80 -13.90 2.67 -8.78
N ARG A 81 -15.14 2.24 -8.60
CA ARG A 81 -16.09 1.84 -9.66
C ARG A 81 -17.15 2.88 -9.87
#